data_AF-A0A4U9D9B9-F1
#
_entry.id   AF-A0A4U9D9B9-F1
#
_cell.length_a   1.000
_cell.length_b   1.000
_cell.length_c   1.000
_cell.angle_alpha   90.00
_cell.angle_beta   90.00
_cell.angle_gamma   90.00
#
_symmetry.space_group_name_H-M   'P 1'
#
loop_
_entity.id
_entity.type
_entity.pdbx_description
1 polymer ?
#
loop_
_entity_poly.entity_id
_entity_poly.type
_entity_poly.pdbx_seq_one_letter_code
_entity_poly.pdbx_strand_id
1 'polypeptide(L)' 'MSEKYVVTWDMLQIHARKLASRLMPSEQWKGIIALAAVSGTGRAAGA' A
#
# COMPACT_ATOMS: atom_id res chain seq x y z
N MET A 1 -21.52 -9.18 -10.65
CA MET A 1 -20.84 -7.93 -10.24
C MET A 1 -19.76 -8.30 -9.25
N SER A 2 -18.49 -8.05 -9.55
CA SER A 2 -17.44 -8.17 -8.53
C SER A 2 -17.51 -6.92 -7.66
N GLU A 3 -17.82 -7.07 -6.38
CA GLU A 3 -17.85 -5.95 -5.44
C GLU A 3 -16.46 -5.33 -5.37
N LYS A 4 -16.33 -4.13 -5.91
CA LYS A 4 -15.07 -3.38 -5.87
C LYS A 4 -14.91 -2.80 -4.48
N TYR A 5 -13.92 -3.28 -3.74
CA TYR A 5 -13.55 -2.67 -2.47
C TYR A 5 -12.79 -1.36 -2.73
N VAL A 6 -13.42 -0.23 -2.40
CA VAL A 6 -12.82 1.10 -2.53
C VAL A 6 -12.30 1.53 -1.17
N VAL A 7 -11.01 1.83 -1.09
CA VAL A 7 -10.35 2.33 0.12
C VAL A 7 -10.11 3.82 -0.05
N THR A 8 -10.58 4.62 0.91
CA THR A 8 -10.26 6.05 0.97
C THR A 8 -8.89 6.28 1.61
N TRP A 9 -8.32 7.46 1.38
CA TRP A 9 -7.04 7.84 2.00
C TRP A 9 -7.09 7.80 3.53
N ASP A 10 -8.20 8.22 4.14
CA ASP A 10 -8.38 8.18 5.59
C ASP A 10 -8.36 6.75 6.13
N MET A 11 -9.06 5.83 5.44
CA MET A 11 -9.05 4.41 5.81
C MET A 11 -7.63 3.83 5.72
N LEU A 12 -6.90 4.13 4.64
CA LEU A 12 -5.51 3.71 4.49
C LEU A 12 -4.63 4.23 5.65
N GLN A 13 -4.76 5.50 6.00
CA GLN A 13 -3.96 6.11 7.07
C GLN A 13 -4.28 5.50 8.44
N ILE A 14 -5.56 5.26 8.75
CA ILE A 14 -5.99 4.62 10.00
C ILE A 14 -5.41 3.20 10.10
N HIS A 15 -5.52 2.42 9.02
CA HIS A 15 -4.97 1.07 8.99
C HIS A 15 -3.44 1.07 9.10
N ALA A 16 -2.75 2.01 8.45
CA ALA A 16 -1.31 2.15 8.55
C ALA A 16 -0.85 2.50 9.98
N ARG A 17 -1.57 3.38 10.70
CA ARG A 17 -1.27 3.70 12.10
C ARG A 17 -1.47 2.50 13.02
N LYS A 18 -2.55 1.74 12.83
CA LYS A 18 -2.81 0.50 13.58
C LYS A 18 -1.71 -0.53 13.37
N LEU A 19 -1.19 -0.63 12.14
CA LEU A 19 -0.04 -1.47 11.83
C LEU A 19 1.23 -0.95 12.53
N ALA A 20 1.51 0.35 12.45
CA ALA A 20 2.67 0.96 13.10
C ALA A 20 2.69 0.72 14.63
N SER A 21 1.55 0.80 15.31
CA SER A 21 1.44 0.48 16.74
C SER A 21 1.86 -0.95 17.08
N ARG A 22 1.67 -1.90 16.16
CA ARG A 22 2.07 -3.31 16.35
C ARG A 22 3.55 -3.56 16.04
N LEU A 23 4.16 -2.66 15.28
CA LEU A 23 5.58 -2.73 14.90
C LEU A 23 6.47 -2.00 15.90
N MET A 24 5.93 -1.39 16.96
CA MET A 24 6.74 -0.82 18.04
C MET A 24 7.36 -1.92 18.90
N PRO A 25 8.58 -1.73 19.46
CA PRO A 25 9.45 -0.55 19.35
C PRO A 25 10.14 -0.41 17.99
N SER A 26 10.30 0.83 17.52
CA SER A 26 10.86 1.13 16.19
C SER A 26 12.33 0.71 16.01
N GLU A 27 13.06 0.64 17.12
CA GLU A 27 14.48 0.36 17.24
C GLU A 27 14.83 -1.09 16.83
N GLN A 28 13.85 -2.00 16.84
CA GLN A 28 14.05 -3.38 16.41
C GLN A 28 14.16 -3.51 14.88
N TRP A 29 13.73 -2.49 14.12
CA TRP A 29 13.73 -2.50 12.66
C TRP A 29 14.90 -1.69 12.11
N LYS A 30 15.65 -2.28 11.18
CA LYS A 30 16.77 -1.60 10.49
C LYS A 30 16.29 -0.51 9.52
N GLY A 31 15.02 -0.52 9.14
CA GLY A 31 14.43 0.42 8.19
C GLY A 31 13.14 -0.13 7.57
N ILE A 32 12.61 0.60 6.58
CA ILE A 32 11.39 0.25 5.83
C ILE A 32 11.78 -0.10 4.39
N ILE A 33 11.29 -1.22 3.88
CA ILE A 33 11.41 -1.57 2.46
C ILE A 33 10.03 -1.38 1.83
N ALA A 34 9.90 -0.37 0.96
CA ALA A 34 8.67 -0.11 0.23
C ALA A 34 8.65 -0.94 -1.06
N LEU A 35 7.62 -1.78 -1.23
CA LEU A 35 7.38 -2.49 -2.48
C LEU A 35 6.42 -1.65 -3.35
N ALA A 36 6.93 -1.13 -4.45
CA ALA A 36 6.10 -0.49 -5.46
C ALA A 36 5.47 -1.56 -6.35
N ALA A 37 4.14 -1.56 -6.46
CA ALA A 37 3.45 -2.39 -7.43
C ALA A 37 3.69 -1.83 -8.84
N VAL A 38 4.29 -2.62 -9.73
CA VAL A 38 4.29 -2.32 -11.17
C VAL A 38 2.84 -2.41 -11.65
N SER A 39 2.24 -1.26 -11.96
CA SER A 39 1.02 -1.27 -12.75
C SER A 39 1.44 -1.52 -14.20
N GLY A 40 1.06 -2.67 -14.74
CA GLY A 40 1.26 -2.98 -16.15
C GLY A 40 0.44 -2.02 -17.01
N THR A 41 1.00 -0.86 -17.35
CA THR A 41 0.48 -0.04 -18.43
C THR A 41 0.91 -0.71 -19.73
N GLY A 42 0.05 -1.62 -20.23
CA GLY A 42 0.12 -2.10 -21.60
C GLY A 42 0.01 -0.89 -22.54
N ARG A 43 1.15 -0.42 -23.03
CA ARG A 43 1.22 0.48 -24.17
C ARG A 43 0.78 -0.33 -25.39
N ALA A 44 -0.53 -0.31 -25.67
CA ALA A 44 -1.05 -0.59 -26.99
C ALA A 44 -0.53 0.53 -27.91
N ALA A 45 0.68 0.34 -28.43
CA ALA A 45 1.19 1.11 -29.54
C ALA A 45 0.40 0.66 -30.78
N GLY A 46 -0.67 1.38 -31.08
CA GLY A 46 -1.23 1.39 -32.43
C GLY A 46 -0.44 2.39 -33.27
N ALA A 47 0.27 1.87 -34.28
CA ALA A 47 0.53 2.47 -35.59
C ALA A 47 1.50 1.54 -36.35
#